data_AF-A0A4Q2JZY4-F1
#
_entry.id   AF-A0A4Q2JZY4-F1
#
_cell.length_a   1.000
_cell.length_b   1.000
_cell.length_c   1.000
_cell.angle_alpha   90.00
_cell.angle_beta   90.00
_cell.angle_gamma   90.00
#
_symmetry.space_group_name_H-M   'P 1'
#
loop_
_entity.id
_entity.type
_entity.pdbx_description
1 polymer ?
#
loop_
_entity_poly.entity_id
_entity_poly.type
_entity_poly.pdbx_seq_one_letter_code
_entity_poly.pdbx_strand_id
1 'polypeptide(L)'
;MFGSKLGKLNPLESGQVVRASSPVFAARAHTLSTGAQPPTLRETAPALARGASPQSGERIALGHSDSGPCAIDVRVLASHLCVTGQPGMGKTTAMVRLIAQLVGCGISVVVLEPAKVEYVAALRNAGVPATTLGFDGENGTATLQTNPFLVDARVLPRVWIQDLCTCIEDVYGLKEQPLPLHLRALTERLYHLRRIDANRFASSSTDWPTVRDFLMQIQPYLKEETCLSAKLTQDLAGALTSRARALCQNPAFAVKRGLTANDLLSFGGRAKVLQLSDLGPNDGAFIGMLLLLRIMRASRSLGSRPLHTVFVVEEAHSLLIDQASGQPTTFAHLYESALAELRAAGIGFATVDQRPALLPAGVLSNSVTKIALASTHGDDRNAIAKAFALSDSQEQRFGGLGTGKALLQTAGTPAQFVQLGA
;
A
#
# COMPACT_ATOMS: atom_id res chain seq x y z
N MET A 1 -2.29 22.59 54.85
CA MET A 1 -3.14 23.80 54.88
C MET A 1 -3.52 24.14 53.44
N PHE A 2 -4.73 23.80 53.01
CA PHE A 2 -5.29 24.23 51.74
C PHE A 2 -6.65 24.88 52.05
N GLY A 3 -6.74 26.20 51.86
CA GLY A 3 -8.00 26.96 51.77
C GLY A 3 -8.06 27.55 50.36
N SER A 4 -9.02 27.13 49.53
CA SER A 4 -10.39 27.65 49.43
C SER A 4 -10.48 28.99 48.68
N LYS A 5 -11.02 28.93 47.46
CA LYS A 5 -11.97 29.92 46.92
C LYS A 5 -12.71 29.32 45.73
N LEU A 6 -13.92 28.84 46.01
CA LEU A 6 -14.98 28.59 45.04
C LEU A 6 -15.56 29.94 44.56
N GLY A 7 -15.77 30.06 43.26
CA GLY A 7 -16.64 31.07 42.64
C GLY A 7 -17.63 30.36 41.72
N LYS A 8 -18.91 30.43 42.09
CA LYS A 8 -20.05 29.74 41.47
C LYS A 8 -20.33 30.24 40.04
N LEU A 9 -20.64 29.30 39.15
CA LEU A 9 -21.32 29.53 37.87
C LEU A 9 -22.83 29.70 38.11
N ASN A 10 -23.45 30.64 37.40
CA ASN A 10 -24.87 30.60 37.04
C ASN A 10 -25.06 31.14 35.60
N PRO A 11 -26.09 30.67 34.87
CA PRO A 11 -26.17 30.73 33.42
C PRO A 11 -26.88 32.00 32.93
N LEU A 12 -26.51 32.46 31.73
CA LEU A 12 -27.26 33.49 30.99
C LEU A 12 -27.75 32.95 29.65
N GLU A 13 -29.03 33.21 29.44
CA GLU A 13 -29.88 32.85 28.33
C GLU A 13 -29.52 33.55 27.01
N SER A 14 -29.90 32.89 25.93
CA SER A 14 -30.45 33.41 24.66
C SER A 14 -29.96 34.75 24.06
N GLY A 15 -29.50 34.63 22.80
CA GLY A 15 -29.98 35.46 21.70
C GLY A 15 -29.21 36.74 21.38
N GLN A 16 -28.40 36.70 20.32
CA GLN A 16 -28.46 37.70 19.24
C GLN A 16 -27.62 37.27 18.03
N VAL A 17 -28.26 37.32 16.86
CA VAL A 17 -27.69 37.06 15.53
C VAL A 17 -26.94 38.32 15.08
N VAL A 18 -25.65 38.19 14.76
CA VAL A 18 -24.88 39.24 14.09
C VAL A 18 -24.61 38.80 12.65
N ARG A 19 -25.24 39.49 11.70
CA ARG A 19 -24.95 39.40 10.26
C ARG A 19 -23.67 40.18 9.96
N ALA A 20 -22.75 39.58 9.19
CA ALA A 20 -21.71 40.30 8.49
C ALA A 20 -21.77 39.95 6.99
N SER A 21 -21.72 41.01 6.18
CA SER A 21 -22.02 41.19 4.77
C SER A 21 -20.96 40.63 3.81
N SER A 22 -21.40 40.03 2.70
CA SER A 22 -20.57 39.67 1.53
C SER A 22 -20.68 40.74 0.42
N PRO A 23 -19.62 41.05 -0.34
CA PRO A 23 -19.71 41.95 -1.47
C PRO A 23 -20.13 41.24 -2.76
N VAL A 24 -20.99 41.93 -3.50
CA VAL A 24 -21.60 41.59 -4.79
C VAL A 24 -20.63 41.95 -5.93
N PHE A 25 -20.43 41.04 -6.89
CA PHE A 25 -19.96 41.39 -8.24
C PHE A 25 -21.01 40.95 -9.26
N ALA A 26 -21.54 41.94 -9.99
CA ALA A 26 -22.58 41.80 -10.99
C ALA A 26 -22.02 41.31 -12.33
N ALA A 27 -22.66 40.30 -12.93
CA ALA A 27 -22.44 39.89 -14.31
C ALA A 27 -23.66 40.27 -15.16
N ARG A 28 -23.40 40.96 -16.27
CA ARG A 28 -24.39 41.43 -17.26
C ARG A 28 -25.11 40.25 -17.92
N ALA A 29 -26.43 40.36 -18.04
CA ALA A 29 -27.27 39.44 -18.81
C ALA A 29 -27.14 39.72 -20.32
N HIS A 30 -26.79 38.69 -21.09
CA HIS A 30 -27.07 38.63 -22.53
C HIS A 30 -28.13 37.57 -22.78
N THR A 31 -29.13 37.98 -23.56
CA THR A 31 -30.32 37.26 -24.02
C THR A 31 -30.01 35.93 -24.71
N LEU A 32 -30.76 34.90 -24.31
CA LEU A 32 -30.73 33.54 -24.84
C LEU A 32 -31.34 33.47 -26.25
N SER A 33 -30.58 32.94 -27.22
CA SER A 33 -31.10 32.38 -28.48
C SER A 33 -31.37 30.89 -28.27
N THR A 34 -32.63 30.49 -28.38
CA THR A 34 -33.11 29.11 -28.28
C THR A 34 -32.72 28.27 -29.50
N GLY A 35 -31.90 27.23 -29.30
CA GLY A 35 -31.64 26.21 -30.33
C GLY A 35 -30.28 25.54 -30.19
N ALA A 36 -30.13 24.56 -29.30
CA ALA A 36 -29.02 23.61 -29.35
C ALA A 36 -29.40 22.27 -28.69
N GLN A 37 -29.22 21.18 -29.43
CA GLN A 37 -29.40 19.79 -28.98
C GLN A 37 -28.50 19.44 -27.78
N PRO A 38 -28.89 18.47 -26.92
CA PRO A 38 -28.06 18.03 -25.81
C PRO A 38 -26.76 17.38 -26.32
N PRO A 39 -25.61 17.59 -25.64
CA PRO A 39 -24.33 17.08 -26.11
C PRO A 39 -24.27 15.56 -26.00
N THR A 40 -23.98 14.92 -27.13
CA THR A 40 -23.60 13.50 -27.24
C THR A 40 -22.30 13.23 -26.48
N LEU A 41 -22.30 12.20 -25.63
CA LEU A 41 -21.13 11.67 -24.93
C LEU A 41 -20.00 11.40 -25.94
N ARG A 42 -18.88 12.12 -25.80
CA ARG A 42 -17.65 11.81 -26.55
C ARG A 42 -17.04 10.54 -25.97
N GLU A 43 -17.16 9.43 -26.70
CA GLU A 43 -16.25 8.30 -26.58
C GLU A 43 -14.82 8.76 -26.87
N THR A 44 -13.95 8.71 -25.86
CA THR A 44 -12.50 8.82 -26.06
C THR A 44 -11.80 7.76 -25.23
N ALA A 45 -11.76 6.53 -25.77
CA ALA A 45 -10.78 5.53 -25.39
C ALA A 45 -9.76 5.43 -26.55
N PRO A 46 -8.48 5.79 -26.36
CA PRO A 46 -7.47 5.58 -27.39
C PRO A 46 -7.15 4.08 -27.55
N ALA A 47 -6.91 3.67 -28.80
CA ALA A 47 -6.59 2.30 -29.17
C ALA A 47 -5.30 1.79 -28.50
N LEU A 48 -5.38 0.60 -27.91
CA LEU A 48 -4.31 -0.09 -27.18
C LEU A 48 -3.10 -0.41 -28.07
N ALA A 49 -1.90 -0.04 -27.59
CA ALA A 49 -0.64 -0.50 -28.14
C ALA A 49 -0.43 -1.99 -27.85
N ARG A 50 0.03 -2.74 -28.86
CA ARG A 50 0.24 -4.19 -28.81
C ARG A 50 1.40 -4.56 -27.87
N GLY A 51 1.05 -4.95 -26.65
CA GLY A 51 1.84 -5.79 -25.75
C GLY A 51 0.83 -6.64 -24.99
N ALA A 52 0.99 -7.97 -25.03
CA ALA A 52 0.00 -8.96 -24.59
C ALA A 52 -0.61 -8.58 -23.22
N SER A 53 -1.79 -7.98 -23.28
CA SER A 53 -2.69 -7.72 -22.17
C SER A 53 -3.69 -8.88 -22.17
N PRO A 54 -4.21 -9.33 -21.01
CA PRO A 54 -5.11 -10.48 -20.96
C PRO A 54 -6.25 -10.28 -21.95
N GLN A 55 -6.44 -11.23 -22.86
CA GLN A 55 -7.57 -11.19 -23.78
C GLN A 55 -8.87 -11.42 -22.99
N SER A 56 -9.96 -10.83 -23.46
CA SER A 56 -11.28 -11.04 -22.85
C SER A 56 -11.59 -12.54 -22.77
N GLY A 57 -11.74 -13.08 -21.55
CA GLY A 57 -12.15 -14.48 -21.32
C GLY A 57 -11.13 -15.37 -20.59
N GLU A 58 -9.95 -14.86 -20.23
CA GLU A 58 -9.00 -15.60 -19.39
C GLU A 58 -9.56 -15.80 -17.96
N ARG A 59 -9.61 -17.07 -17.54
CA ARG A 59 -10.16 -17.48 -16.24
C ARG A 59 -9.11 -18.19 -15.41
N ILE A 60 -9.07 -17.86 -14.13
CA ILE A 60 -8.25 -18.55 -13.14
C ILE A 60 -9.10 -19.65 -12.52
N ALA A 61 -8.68 -20.90 -12.71
CA ALA A 61 -9.26 -22.05 -12.05
C ALA A 61 -8.88 -22.05 -10.57
N LEU A 62 -9.90 -22.08 -9.70
CA LEU A 62 -9.72 -22.12 -8.25
C LEU A 62 -9.93 -23.53 -7.70
N GLY A 63 -10.91 -24.26 -8.22
CA GLY A 63 -11.28 -25.56 -7.69
C GLY A 63 -12.62 -26.06 -8.18
N HIS A 64 -13.31 -26.85 -7.36
CA HIS A 64 -14.65 -27.38 -7.65
C HIS A 64 -15.60 -27.11 -6.48
N SER A 65 -16.83 -26.72 -6.76
CA SER A 65 -17.94 -26.66 -5.81
C SER A 65 -18.93 -27.80 -6.08
N ASP A 66 -19.97 -27.88 -5.26
CA ASP A 66 -21.11 -28.77 -5.48
C ASP A 66 -21.83 -28.50 -6.82
N SER A 67 -21.65 -27.30 -7.40
CA SER A 67 -22.22 -26.89 -8.70
C SER A 67 -21.24 -27.04 -9.88
N GLY A 68 -20.04 -27.57 -9.66
CA GLY A 68 -19.05 -27.86 -10.70
C GLY A 68 -17.76 -27.02 -10.60
N PRO A 69 -16.99 -26.91 -11.70
CA PRO A 69 -15.72 -26.18 -11.72
C PRO A 69 -15.90 -24.70 -11.36
N CYS A 70 -15.08 -24.22 -10.43
CA CYS A 70 -15.04 -22.84 -9.97
C CYS A 70 -13.84 -22.11 -10.55
N ALA A 71 -14.11 -21.04 -11.30
CA ALA A 71 -13.08 -20.18 -11.87
C ALA A 71 -13.51 -18.72 -11.86
N ILE A 72 -12.56 -17.81 -11.61
CA ILE A 72 -12.79 -16.36 -11.62
C ILE A 72 -12.23 -15.73 -12.88
N ASP A 73 -12.91 -14.70 -13.38
CA ASP A 73 -12.35 -13.87 -14.46
C ASP A 73 -11.15 -13.10 -13.92
N VAL A 74 -10.03 -13.17 -14.64
CA VAL A 74 -8.77 -12.57 -14.19
C VAL A 74 -8.90 -11.06 -13.95
N ARG A 75 -9.77 -10.37 -14.69
CA ARG A 75 -10.00 -8.92 -14.58
C ARG A 75 -10.59 -8.51 -13.23
N VAL A 76 -11.29 -9.42 -12.56
CA VAL A 76 -11.86 -9.14 -11.24
C VAL A 76 -10.76 -8.89 -10.20
N LEU A 77 -9.55 -9.43 -10.42
CA LEU A 77 -8.41 -9.22 -9.52
C LEU A 77 -7.84 -7.80 -9.57
N ALA A 78 -8.21 -6.97 -10.57
CA ALA A 78 -8.01 -5.52 -10.49
C ALA A 78 -8.83 -4.88 -9.37
N SER A 79 -9.87 -5.56 -8.89
CA SER A 79 -10.69 -5.18 -7.74
C SER A 79 -10.32 -5.98 -6.48
N HIS A 80 -9.07 -6.44 -6.43
CA HIS A 80 -8.41 -7.06 -5.30
C HIS A 80 -8.98 -8.41 -4.83
N LEU A 81 -8.11 -9.13 -4.12
CA LEU A 81 -8.35 -10.43 -3.54
C LEU A 81 -7.95 -10.37 -2.05
N CYS A 82 -8.77 -10.96 -1.19
CA CYS A 82 -8.37 -11.28 0.17
C CYS A 82 -8.36 -12.81 0.34
N VAL A 83 -7.25 -13.37 0.80
CA VAL A 83 -7.12 -14.79 1.14
C VAL A 83 -6.86 -14.93 2.63
N THR A 84 -7.69 -15.69 3.33
CA THR A 84 -7.58 -15.85 4.78
C THR A 84 -7.74 -17.30 5.23
N GLY A 85 -7.21 -17.64 6.40
CA GLY A 85 -7.33 -18.96 7.02
C GLY A 85 -6.18 -19.26 7.97
N GLN A 86 -6.38 -20.17 8.91
CA GLN A 86 -5.32 -20.51 9.86
C GLN A 86 -4.11 -21.20 9.19
N PRO A 87 -2.94 -21.27 9.85
CA PRO A 87 -1.78 -22.01 9.34
C PRO A 87 -2.12 -23.46 8.95
N GLY A 88 -1.46 -23.97 7.91
CA GLY A 88 -1.62 -25.36 7.45
C GLY A 88 -2.89 -25.66 6.62
N MET A 89 -3.79 -24.69 6.41
CA MET A 89 -5.02 -24.96 5.64
C MET A 89 -4.86 -24.89 4.11
N GLY A 90 -3.70 -24.44 3.61
CA GLY A 90 -3.39 -24.38 2.18
C GLY A 90 -3.41 -22.99 1.56
N LYS A 91 -3.27 -21.90 2.35
CA LYS A 91 -3.15 -20.52 1.83
C LYS A 91 -2.03 -20.40 0.79
N THR A 92 -0.81 -20.73 1.18
CA THR A 92 0.39 -20.65 0.32
C THR A 92 0.22 -21.49 -0.94
N THR A 93 -0.31 -22.70 -0.84
CA THR A 93 -0.62 -23.56 -1.99
C THR A 93 -1.61 -22.92 -2.96
N ALA A 94 -2.71 -22.36 -2.43
CA ALA A 94 -3.72 -21.67 -3.24
C ALA A 94 -3.12 -20.45 -3.95
N MET A 95 -2.29 -19.69 -3.24
CA MET A 95 -1.61 -18.53 -3.79
C MET A 95 -0.57 -18.90 -4.85
N VAL A 96 0.24 -19.94 -4.65
CA VAL A 96 1.21 -20.41 -5.64
C VAL A 96 0.51 -20.85 -6.93
N ARG A 97 -0.61 -21.57 -6.85
CA ARG A 97 -1.43 -21.93 -8.01
C ARG A 97 -2.04 -20.70 -8.70
N LEU A 98 -2.50 -19.72 -7.92
CA LEU A 98 -2.99 -18.45 -8.46
C LEU A 98 -1.88 -17.71 -9.22
N ILE A 99 -0.69 -17.58 -8.61
CA ILE A 99 0.47 -16.90 -9.21
C ILE A 99 0.91 -17.60 -10.49
N ALA A 100 0.97 -18.93 -10.50
CA ALA A 100 1.33 -19.70 -11.69
C ALA A 100 0.38 -19.40 -12.86
N GLN A 101 -0.92 -19.36 -12.60
CA GLN A 101 -1.93 -19.04 -13.62
C GLN A 101 -1.86 -17.57 -14.06
N LEU A 102 -1.67 -16.63 -13.13
CA LEU A 102 -1.51 -15.20 -13.45
C LEU A 102 -0.29 -14.95 -14.35
N VAL A 103 0.84 -15.57 -14.01
CA VAL A 103 2.06 -15.53 -14.81
C VAL A 103 1.82 -16.13 -16.20
N GLY A 104 1.12 -17.26 -16.29
CA GLY A 104 0.69 -17.87 -17.55
C GLY A 104 -0.21 -16.98 -18.41
N CYS A 105 -1.03 -16.14 -17.77
CA CYS A 105 -1.85 -15.09 -18.39
C CYS A 105 -1.07 -13.81 -18.75
N GLY A 106 0.26 -13.78 -18.55
CA GLY A 106 1.07 -12.60 -18.82
C GLY A 106 0.96 -11.50 -17.76
N ILE A 107 0.32 -11.77 -16.61
CA ILE A 107 0.19 -10.83 -15.49
C ILE A 107 1.38 -11.02 -14.55
N SER A 108 2.11 -9.93 -14.31
CA SER A 108 3.23 -9.98 -13.37
C SER A 108 2.74 -10.02 -11.94
N VAL A 109 3.50 -10.69 -11.07
CA VAL A 109 3.22 -10.78 -9.64
C VAL A 109 4.42 -10.27 -8.87
N VAL A 110 4.17 -9.46 -7.84
CA VAL A 110 5.18 -9.06 -6.85
C VAL A 110 4.69 -9.50 -5.48
N VAL A 111 5.42 -10.41 -4.84
CA VAL A 111 5.12 -10.91 -3.49
C VAL A 111 5.96 -10.13 -2.48
N LEU A 112 5.33 -9.61 -1.42
CA LEU A 112 5.99 -9.08 -0.24
C LEU A 112 5.86 -10.13 0.87
N GLU A 113 7.00 -10.67 1.32
CA GLU A 113 7.09 -11.65 2.40
C GLU A 113 7.69 -11.00 3.66
N PRO A 114 6.86 -10.49 4.60
CA PRO A 114 7.37 -9.77 5.76
C PRO A 114 7.95 -10.65 6.87
N ALA A 115 7.58 -11.93 6.92
CA ALA A 115 7.95 -12.80 8.04
C ALA A 115 8.34 -14.20 7.56
N LYS A 116 7.45 -14.90 6.86
CA LYS A 116 7.70 -16.27 6.40
C LYS A 116 8.26 -16.26 4.98
N VAL A 117 9.36 -17.00 4.81
CA VAL A 117 9.98 -17.26 3.50
C VAL A 117 9.49 -18.60 2.96
N GLU A 118 8.45 -18.58 2.15
CA GLU A 118 7.80 -19.79 1.60
C GLU A 118 7.69 -19.75 0.07
N TYR A 119 7.50 -18.57 -0.52
CA TYR A 119 7.13 -18.42 -1.92
C TYR A 119 8.26 -18.80 -2.88
N VAL A 120 9.52 -18.49 -2.55
CA VAL A 120 10.64 -18.80 -3.46
C VAL A 120 10.74 -20.30 -3.74
N ALA A 121 10.71 -21.12 -2.69
CA ALA A 121 10.78 -22.57 -2.82
C ALA A 121 9.49 -23.11 -3.45
N ALA A 122 8.32 -22.61 -3.03
CA ALA A 122 7.04 -23.10 -3.52
C ALA A 122 6.79 -22.77 -5.01
N LEU A 123 7.15 -21.56 -5.46
CA LEU A 123 7.08 -21.18 -6.87
C LEU A 123 8.05 -21.99 -7.74
N ARG A 124 9.26 -22.23 -7.24
CA ARG A 124 10.25 -23.09 -7.92
C ARG A 124 9.72 -24.51 -8.12
N ASN A 125 9.12 -25.10 -7.08
CA ASN A 125 8.52 -26.43 -7.15
C ASN A 125 7.33 -26.48 -8.12
N ALA A 126 6.61 -25.35 -8.28
CA ALA A 126 5.52 -25.20 -9.24
C ALA A 126 6.00 -24.84 -10.67
N GLY A 127 7.32 -24.79 -10.92
CA GLY A 127 7.88 -24.44 -12.23
C GLY A 127 7.70 -22.97 -12.63
N VAL A 128 7.45 -22.08 -11.66
CA VAL A 128 7.30 -20.63 -11.89
C VAL A 128 8.62 -19.94 -11.58
N PRO A 129 9.37 -19.44 -12.59
CA PRO A 129 10.60 -18.72 -12.35
C PRO A 129 10.28 -17.38 -11.66
N ALA A 130 10.95 -17.11 -10.53
CA ALA A 130 10.80 -15.89 -9.77
C ALA A 130 12.14 -15.22 -9.51
N THR A 131 12.19 -13.89 -9.66
CA THR A 131 13.34 -13.10 -9.18
C THR A 131 13.17 -12.84 -7.69
N THR A 132 14.14 -13.25 -6.88
CA THR A 132 14.12 -13.02 -5.44
C THR A 132 15.03 -11.87 -5.06
N LEU A 133 14.51 -10.94 -4.25
CA LEU A 133 15.24 -9.85 -3.63
C LEU A 133 15.09 -9.94 -2.10
N GLY A 134 16.19 -9.96 -1.37
CA GLY A 134 16.21 -10.14 0.09
C GLY A 134 17.53 -9.64 0.69
N PHE A 135 17.88 -10.07 1.91
CA PHE A 135 19.15 -9.66 2.55
C PHE A 135 20.09 -10.83 2.83
N ASP A 136 19.58 -12.06 2.77
CA ASP A 136 20.37 -13.28 2.78
C ASP A 136 21.04 -13.54 1.42
N GLY A 137 22.19 -12.88 1.23
CA GLY A 137 23.04 -13.03 0.04
C GLY A 137 23.79 -14.37 -0.04
N GLU A 138 23.82 -15.17 1.04
CA GLU A 138 24.52 -16.47 1.06
C GLU A 138 23.83 -17.50 0.17
N ASN A 139 22.51 -17.36 -0.02
CA ASN A 139 21.69 -18.24 -0.84
C ASN A 139 21.55 -17.78 -2.33
N GLY A 140 22.37 -16.82 -2.76
CA GLY A 140 22.33 -16.30 -4.13
C GLY A 140 21.18 -15.32 -4.40
N THR A 141 20.53 -14.82 -3.35
CA THR A 141 19.49 -13.79 -3.43
C THR A 141 20.12 -12.42 -3.71
N ALA A 142 19.62 -11.70 -4.71
CA ALA A 142 20.08 -10.33 -4.94
C ALA A 142 19.59 -9.41 -3.82
N THR A 143 20.42 -8.45 -3.40
CA THR A 143 20.07 -7.59 -2.27
C THR A 143 18.87 -6.71 -2.61
N LEU A 144 17.86 -6.70 -1.75
CA LEU A 144 16.75 -5.75 -1.83
C LEU A 144 17.28 -4.37 -1.46
N GLN A 145 17.38 -3.49 -2.45
CA GLN A 145 17.88 -2.13 -2.26
C GLN A 145 16.90 -1.11 -2.80
N THR A 146 16.68 -0.03 -2.06
CA THR A 146 15.83 1.11 -2.41
C THR A 146 16.44 2.38 -1.84
N ASN A 147 16.28 3.52 -2.53
CA ASN A 147 16.71 4.80 -2.00
C ASN A 147 15.47 5.62 -1.60
N PRO A 148 15.26 5.97 -0.31
CA PRO A 148 14.11 6.76 0.11
C PRO A 148 14.06 8.15 -0.55
N PHE A 149 15.22 8.73 -0.92
CA PHE A 149 15.33 10.04 -1.56
C PHE A 149 15.35 9.98 -3.10
N LEU A 150 15.21 8.79 -3.69
CA LEU A 150 15.05 8.66 -5.15
C LEU A 150 13.61 8.98 -5.54
N VAL A 151 13.42 9.81 -6.55
CA VAL A 151 12.09 10.14 -7.10
C VAL A 151 11.90 9.45 -8.44
N ASP A 152 10.78 8.73 -8.60
CA ASP A 152 10.43 8.09 -9.88
C ASP A 152 10.20 9.12 -10.98
N ALA A 153 10.45 8.72 -12.23
CA ALA A 153 10.17 9.56 -13.40
C ALA A 153 8.70 10.01 -13.39
N ARG A 154 8.45 11.26 -13.82
CA ARG A 154 7.13 11.91 -13.82
C ARG A 154 6.53 12.16 -12.43
N VAL A 155 7.30 12.00 -11.36
CA VAL A 155 6.93 12.47 -10.02
C VAL A 155 7.68 13.77 -9.72
N LEU A 156 6.98 14.73 -9.12
CA LEU A 156 7.59 16.00 -8.71
C LEU A 156 8.27 15.80 -7.37
N PRO A 157 9.56 16.21 -7.20
CA PRO A 157 10.26 16.00 -5.95
C PRO A 157 9.55 16.60 -4.74
N ARG A 158 8.91 17.78 -4.85
CA ARG A 158 8.16 18.37 -3.72
C ARG A 158 7.03 17.46 -3.19
N VAL A 159 6.41 16.69 -4.07
CA VAL A 159 5.32 15.77 -3.71
C VAL A 159 5.91 14.54 -3.04
N TRP A 160 6.99 14.00 -3.59
CA TRP A 160 7.69 12.87 -3.00
C TRP A 160 8.28 13.17 -1.62
N ILE A 161 8.86 14.37 -1.44
CA ILE A 161 9.38 14.83 -0.14
C ILE A 161 8.28 14.82 0.91
N GLN A 162 7.09 15.35 0.58
CA GLN A 162 5.96 15.34 1.51
C GLN A 162 5.58 13.92 1.91
N ASP A 163 5.41 13.00 0.96
CA ASP A 163 5.05 11.61 1.25
C ASP A 163 6.11 10.90 2.08
N LEU A 164 7.38 11.06 1.70
CA LEU A 164 8.53 10.47 2.38
C LEU A 164 8.60 10.94 3.84
N CYS A 165 8.46 12.24 4.08
CA CYS A 165 8.48 12.79 5.44
C CYS A 165 7.36 12.20 6.29
N THR A 166 6.13 12.11 5.77
CA THR A 166 5.02 11.46 6.48
C THR A 166 5.32 10.00 6.83
N CYS A 167 5.93 9.23 5.93
CA CYS A 167 6.36 7.86 6.21
C CYS A 167 7.41 7.79 7.34
N ILE A 168 8.43 8.66 7.26
CA ILE A 168 9.51 8.68 8.27
C ILE A 168 8.97 9.12 9.63
N GLU A 169 8.08 10.12 9.66
CA GLU A 169 7.42 10.61 10.87
C GLU A 169 6.67 9.50 11.60
N ASP A 170 5.93 8.68 10.86
CA ASP A 170 5.17 7.56 11.42
C ASP A 170 6.07 6.44 11.93
N VAL A 171 6.93 5.91 11.07
CA VAL A 171 7.69 4.69 11.37
C VAL A 171 8.80 4.93 12.39
N TYR A 172 9.43 6.10 12.39
CA TYR A 172 10.60 6.39 13.22
C TYR A 172 10.30 7.34 14.40
N GLY A 173 9.01 7.61 14.65
CA GLY A 173 8.55 8.38 15.80
C GLY A 173 9.11 9.81 15.80
N LEU A 174 8.76 10.58 14.77
CA LEU A 174 9.15 11.99 14.62
C LEU A 174 7.93 12.92 14.48
N LYS A 175 6.77 12.53 15.04
CA LYS A 175 5.52 13.29 14.91
C LYS A 175 5.46 14.53 15.81
N GLU A 176 6.24 14.59 16.91
CA GLU A 176 6.17 15.73 17.82
C GLU A 176 6.79 16.99 17.22
N GLN A 177 6.07 18.12 17.33
CA GLN A 177 6.61 19.40 16.87
C GLN A 177 7.82 19.83 17.70
N PRO A 178 8.88 20.41 17.08
CA PRO A 178 8.97 20.82 15.67
C PRO A 178 9.69 19.81 14.74
N LEU A 179 9.81 18.52 15.11
CA LEU A 179 10.57 17.53 14.32
C LEU A 179 10.08 17.38 12.86
N PRO A 180 8.77 17.29 12.55
CA PRO A 180 8.29 17.19 11.17
C PRO A 180 8.74 18.36 10.29
N LEU A 181 8.71 19.58 10.84
CA LEU A 181 9.11 20.80 10.13
C LEU A 181 10.58 20.72 9.70
N HIS A 182 11.45 20.35 10.64
CA HIS A 182 12.89 20.26 10.39
C HIS A 182 13.28 19.05 9.53
N LEU A 183 12.57 17.92 9.65
CA LEU A 183 12.74 16.78 8.76
C LEU A 183 12.47 17.18 7.30
N ARG A 184 11.37 17.89 7.06
CA ARG A 184 11.01 18.37 5.71
C ARG A 184 12.02 19.38 5.19
N ALA A 185 12.32 20.42 5.96
CA ALA A 185 13.26 21.48 5.54
C ALA A 185 14.66 20.92 5.26
N LEU A 186 15.16 20.00 6.09
CA LEU A 186 16.42 19.30 5.84
C LEU A 186 16.38 18.45 4.56
N THR A 187 15.26 17.77 4.31
CA THR A 187 15.09 16.99 3.07
C THR A 187 15.07 17.92 1.84
N GLU A 188 14.38 19.05 1.90
CA GLU A 188 14.37 20.06 0.83
C GLU A 188 15.78 20.64 0.59
N ARG A 189 16.55 20.90 1.66
CA ARG A 189 17.97 21.32 1.57
C ARG A 189 18.82 20.30 0.82
N LEU A 190 18.65 18.99 1.06
CA LEU A 190 19.41 17.96 0.34
C LEU A 190 19.19 18.00 -1.17
N TYR A 191 17.94 18.18 -1.58
CA TYR A 191 17.58 18.28 -3.00
C TYR A 191 18.19 19.54 -3.61
N HIS A 192 18.14 20.67 -2.89
CA HIS A 192 18.76 21.92 -3.31
C HIS A 192 20.29 21.78 -3.49
N LEU A 193 20.98 21.16 -2.53
CA LEU A 193 22.43 20.90 -2.61
C LEU A 193 22.82 20.01 -3.79
N ARG A 194 21.93 19.09 -4.20
CA ARG A 194 22.09 18.25 -5.41
C ARG A 194 21.61 18.94 -6.70
N ARG A 195 21.22 20.22 -6.63
CA ARG A 195 20.67 21.02 -7.75
C ARG A 195 19.43 20.38 -8.37
N ILE A 196 18.61 19.73 -7.56
CA ILE A 196 17.35 19.12 -7.97
C ILE A 196 16.23 20.16 -7.77
N ASP A 197 15.64 20.62 -8.87
CA ASP A 197 14.49 21.50 -8.82
C ASP A 197 13.24 20.71 -8.40
N ALA A 198 12.68 21.07 -7.23
CA ALA A 198 11.51 20.39 -6.67
C ALA A 198 10.23 20.55 -7.49
N ASN A 199 10.22 21.48 -8.45
CA ASN A 199 9.11 21.75 -9.35
C ASN A 199 9.27 21.17 -10.75
N ARG A 200 10.37 20.49 -11.02
CA ARG A 200 10.62 19.82 -12.30
C ARG A 200 10.53 18.30 -12.12
N PHE A 201 9.95 17.62 -13.11
CA PHE A 201 9.90 16.16 -13.10
C PHE A 201 11.31 15.56 -13.04
N ALA A 202 11.45 14.53 -12.22
CA ALA A 202 12.66 13.75 -12.09
C ALA A 202 13.14 13.15 -13.42
N SER A 203 14.45 13.18 -13.64
CA SER A 203 15.11 12.53 -14.78
C SER A 203 15.77 11.22 -14.35
N SER A 204 15.94 10.28 -15.29
CA SER A 204 16.61 9.00 -15.03
C SER A 204 18.12 9.13 -14.76
N SER A 205 18.73 10.28 -15.05
CA SER A 205 20.16 10.57 -14.82
C SER A 205 20.45 11.37 -13.56
N THR A 206 19.43 11.68 -12.74
CA THR A 206 19.61 12.50 -11.53
C THR A 206 20.52 11.81 -10.50
N ASP A 207 21.41 12.59 -9.86
CA ASP A 207 22.21 12.18 -8.70
C ASP A 207 21.41 12.37 -7.41
N TRP A 208 20.70 11.31 -7.00
CA TRP A 208 19.82 11.37 -5.82
C TRP A 208 20.60 11.45 -4.51
N PRO A 209 20.12 12.23 -3.52
CA PRO A 209 20.62 12.16 -2.16
C PRO A 209 20.54 10.74 -1.60
N THR A 210 21.34 10.47 -0.57
CA THR A 210 21.31 9.21 0.19
C THR A 210 20.97 9.48 1.66
N VAL A 211 20.66 8.43 2.43
CA VAL A 211 20.52 8.55 3.89
C VAL A 211 21.82 9.06 4.54
N ARG A 212 22.98 8.69 3.98
CA ARG A 212 24.26 9.21 4.44
C ARG A 212 24.38 10.72 4.21
N ASP A 213 23.93 11.22 3.06
CA ASP A 213 23.89 12.67 2.80
C ASP A 213 22.97 13.37 3.80
N PHE A 214 21.79 12.80 4.08
CA PHE A 214 20.86 13.31 5.10
C PHE A 214 21.53 13.41 6.46
N LEU A 215 22.16 12.32 6.93
CA LEU A 215 22.89 12.28 8.20
C LEU A 215 23.98 13.37 8.29
N MET A 216 24.75 13.56 7.22
CA MET A 216 25.82 14.57 7.18
C MET A 216 25.30 16.02 7.17
N GLN A 217 24.08 16.25 6.70
CA GLN A 217 23.51 17.61 6.62
C GLN A 217 22.72 18.05 7.86
N ILE A 218 22.44 17.16 8.82
CA ILE A 218 21.69 17.52 10.05
C ILE A 218 22.36 18.67 10.81
N GLN A 219 23.65 18.54 11.13
CA GLN A 219 24.37 19.55 11.92
C GLN A 219 24.56 20.88 11.16
N PRO A 220 25.01 20.90 9.88
CA PRO A 220 25.05 22.12 9.09
C PRO A 220 23.70 22.83 9.01
N TYR A 221 22.62 22.12 8.69
CA TYR A 221 21.27 22.69 8.60
C TYR A 221 20.85 23.39 9.89
N LEU A 222 20.96 22.69 11.03
CA LEU A 222 20.52 23.26 12.32
C LEU A 222 21.34 24.49 12.71
N LYS A 223 22.64 24.53 12.36
CA LYS A 223 23.52 25.65 12.70
C LYS A 223 23.36 26.86 11.77
N GLU A 224 23.14 26.62 10.48
CA GLU A 224 23.22 27.65 9.44
C GLU A 224 21.85 28.22 9.04
N GLU A 225 20.79 27.42 9.12
CA GLU A 225 19.46 27.77 8.58
C GLU A 225 18.36 27.90 9.64
N THR A 226 18.70 27.76 10.92
CA THR A 226 17.72 27.89 12.01
C THR A 226 18.16 28.92 13.05
N CYS A 227 17.17 29.51 13.75
CA CYS A 227 17.41 30.48 14.83
C CYS A 227 16.95 29.92 16.19
N LEU A 228 17.31 28.66 16.47
CA LEU A 228 16.87 27.94 17.67
C LEU A 228 17.83 28.17 18.85
N SER A 229 17.33 27.94 20.06
CA SER A 229 18.20 27.93 21.25
C SER A 229 19.18 26.76 21.22
N ALA A 230 20.34 26.91 21.86
CA ALA A 230 21.37 25.86 21.88
C ALA A 230 20.83 24.51 22.38
N LYS A 231 19.97 24.53 23.40
CA LYS A 231 19.31 23.33 23.94
C LYS A 231 18.41 22.66 22.89
N LEU A 232 17.51 23.43 22.28
CA LEU A 232 16.59 22.88 21.28
C LEU A 232 17.33 22.35 20.05
N THR A 233 18.39 23.03 19.61
CA THR A 233 19.29 22.55 18.54
C THR A 233 19.91 21.21 18.91
N GLN A 234 20.42 21.05 20.13
CA GLN A 234 21.01 19.80 20.59
C GLN A 234 19.97 18.66 20.65
N ASP A 235 18.77 18.94 21.16
CA ASP A 235 17.68 17.97 21.26
C ASP A 235 17.22 17.49 19.87
N LEU A 236 16.99 18.41 18.93
CA LEU A 236 16.63 18.08 17.54
C LEU A 236 17.75 17.34 16.81
N ALA A 237 19.00 17.76 16.98
CA ALA A 237 20.14 17.07 16.40
C ALA A 237 20.23 15.62 16.89
N GLY A 238 20.06 15.40 18.20
CA GLY A 238 20.05 14.07 18.80
C GLY A 238 18.94 13.19 18.22
N ALA A 239 17.72 13.71 18.17
CA ALA A 239 16.57 13.00 17.60
C ALA A 239 16.81 12.63 16.13
N LEU A 240 17.03 13.60 15.24
CA LEU A 240 17.23 13.35 13.81
C LEU A 240 18.43 12.44 13.54
N THR A 241 19.55 12.65 14.24
CA THR A 241 20.78 11.85 14.06
C THR A 241 20.55 10.40 14.44
N SER A 242 19.85 10.13 15.55
CA SER A 242 19.57 8.74 15.97
C SER A 242 18.75 7.97 14.93
N ARG A 243 17.71 8.59 14.36
CA ARG A 243 16.87 7.96 13.32
C ARG A 243 17.61 7.81 12.00
N ALA A 244 18.35 8.83 11.56
CA ALA A 244 19.16 8.76 10.35
C ALA A 244 20.26 7.69 10.42
N ARG A 245 20.85 7.47 11.61
CA ARG A 245 21.79 6.36 11.83
C ARG A 245 21.12 5.00 11.71
N ALA A 246 19.91 4.83 12.27
CA ALA A 246 19.15 3.59 12.11
C ALA A 246 18.91 3.28 10.63
N LEU A 247 18.46 4.27 9.84
CA LEU A 247 18.31 4.13 8.40
C LEU A 247 19.64 3.82 7.67
N CYS A 248 20.77 4.39 8.10
CA CYS A 248 22.07 4.11 7.48
C CYS A 248 22.60 2.70 7.77
N GLN A 249 22.19 2.09 8.89
CA GLN A 249 22.59 0.74 9.25
C GLN A 249 21.84 -0.32 8.42
N ASN A 250 20.68 0.05 7.87
CA ASN A 250 19.92 -0.84 7.02
C ASN A 250 20.51 -0.89 5.59
N PRO A 251 21.00 -2.06 5.12
CA PRO A 251 21.62 -2.20 3.81
C PRO A 251 20.67 -1.91 2.64
N ALA A 252 19.35 -1.94 2.86
CA ALA A 252 18.37 -1.57 1.86
C ALA A 252 18.56 -0.13 1.36
N PHE A 253 18.97 0.78 2.24
CA PHE A 253 19.02 2.22 1.96
C PHE A 253 20.42 2.77 1.64
N ALA A 254 21.41 1.88 1.50
CA ALA A 254 22.82 2.26 1.35
C ALA A 254 23.20 2.70 -0.08
N VAL A 255 22.25 2.75 -1.01
CA VAL A 255 22.50 2.97 -2.44
C VAL A 255 21.90 4.29 -2.94
N LYS A 256 22.50 4.84 -4.00
CA LYS A 256 21.94 5.99 -4.73
C LYS A 256 20.76 5.60 -5.62
N ARG A 257 20.75 4.36 -6.12
CA ARG A 257 19.72 3.80 -6.99
C ARG A 257 19.36 2.42 -6.47
N GLY A 258 18.06 2.14 -6.43
CA GLY A 258 17.50 0.85 -6.07
C GLY A 258 16.17 0.67 -6.80
N LEU A 259 15.27 -0.12 -6.23
CA LEU A 259 13.95 -0.40 -6.80
C LEU A 259 13.15 0.87 -7.11
N THR A 260 12.69 0.94 -8.35
CA THR A 260 11.79 1.97 -8.88
C THR A 260 10.41 1.40 -9.15
N ALA A 261 9.41 2.25 -9.39
CA ALA A 261 8.08 1.80 -9.78
C ALA A 261 8.10 0.93 -11.06
N ASN A 262 8.98 1.22 -12.01
CA ASN A 262 9.10 0.44 -13.24
C ASN A 262 9.62 -0.98 -13.00
N ASP A 263 10.49 -1.16 -11.99
CA ASP A 263 10.98 -2.48 -11.61
C ASP A 263 9.85 -3.33 -11.02
N LEU A 264 8.90 -2.71 -10.33
CA LEU A 264 7.74 -3.39 -9.73
C LEU A 264 6.64 -3.63 -10.77
N LEU A 265 6.33 -2.62 -11.59
CA LEU A 265 5.27 -2.62 -12.59
C LEU A 265 5.78 -3.17 -13.93
N SER A 266 6.03 -4.48 -13.96
CA SER A 266 6.45 -5.18 -15.18
C SER A 266 5.26 -5.74 -15.96
N PHE A 267 5.41 -5.78 -17.28
CA PHE A 267 4.52 -6.49 -18.20
C PHE A 267 5.12 -7.85 -18.58
N GLY A 268 4.27 -8.81 -18.94
CA GLY A 268 4.71 -10.08 -19.55
C GLY A 268 4.98 -11.20 -18.55
N GLY A 269 4.16 -11.32 -17.50
CA GLY A 269 4.10 -12.53 -16.68
C GLY A 269 5.36 -12.82 -15.87
N ARG A 270 5.86 -11.84 -15.10
CA ARG A 270 7.05 -12.03 -14.25
C ARG A 270 6.65 -12.16 -12.79
N ALA A 271 7.17 -13.16 -12.09
CA ALA A 271 7.08 -13.24 -10.63
C ALA A 271 8.32 -12.62 -9.97
N LYS A 272 8.11 -11.79 -8.96
CA LYS A 272 9.16 -11.28 -8.08
C LYS A 272 8.78 -11.55 -6.62
N VAL A 273 9.75 -11.91 -5.81
CA VAL A 273 9.56 -12.13 -4.37
C VAL A 273 10.48 -11.18 -3.62
N LEU A 274 9.90 -10.32 -2.79
CA LEU A 274 10.58 -9.33 -1.95
C LEU A 274 10.53 -9.82 -0.51
N GLN A 275 11.66 -10.33 -0.03
CA GLN A 275 11.82 -10.85 1.33
C GLN A 275 12.16 -9.69 2.27
N LEU A 276 11.29 -9.45 3.24
CA LEU A 276 11.50 -8.49 4.32
C LEU A 276 11.67 -9.19 5.67
N SER A 277 11.68 -10.53 5.71
CA SER A 277 11.82 -11.35 6.92
C SER A 277 13.10 -11.06 7.73
N ASP A 278 14.16 -10.62 7.04
CA ASP A 278 15.44 -10.29 7.68
C ASP A 278 15.47 -8.87 8.25
N LEU A 279 14.39 -8.10 8.08
CA LEU A 279 14.26 -6.73 8.54
C LEU A 279 13.44 -6.65 9.84
N GLY A 280 13.75 -5.66 10.66
CA GLY A 280 12.89 -5.30 11.78
C GLY A 280 11.51 -4.84 11.28
N PRO A 281 10.44 -4.96 12.09
CA PRO A 281 9.07 -4.62 11.68
C PRO A 281 8.93 -3.21 11.10
N ASN A 282 9.58 -2.22 11.73
CA ASN A 282 9.57 -0.83 11.28
C ASN A 282 10.21 -0.68 9.89
N ASP A 283 11.34 -1.33 9.65
CA ASP A 283 12.04 -1.24 8.37
C ASP A 283 11.25 -1.95 7.25
N GLY A 284 10.65 -3.11 7.56
CA GLY A 284 9.75 -3.81 6.64
C GLY A 284 8.53 -2.95 6.27
N ALA A 285 7.88 -2.31 7.26
CA ALA A 285 6.78 -1.39 7.03
C ALA A 285 7.21 -0.16 6.21
N PHE A 286 8.36 0.45 6.52
CA PHE A 286 8.87 1.59 5.78
C PHE A 286 9.16 1.25 4.32
N ILE A 287 9.81 0.12 4.04
CA ILE A 287 10.04 -0.35 2.67
C ILE A 287 8.70 -0.60 1.97
N GLY A 288 7.75 -1.28 2.62
CA GLY A 288 6.42 -1.51 2.07
C GLY A 288 5.70 -0.22 1.68
N MET A 289 5.70 0.78 2.57
CA MET A 289 5.15 2.11 2.30
C MET A 289 5.86 2.82 1.15
N LEU A 290 7.20 2.81 1.12
CA LEU A 290 7.97 3.41 0.03
C LEU A 290 7.59 2.79 -1.31
N LEU A 291 7.60 1.46 -1.42
CA LEU A 291 7.25 0.76 -2.66
C LEU A 291 5.80 1.07 -3.09
N LEU A 292 4.86 1.09 -2.14
CA LEU A 292 3.47 1.43 -2.42
C LEU A 292 3.32 2.86 -2.93
N LEU A 293 3.97 3.83 -2.30
CA LEU A 293 3.98 5.22 -2.76
C LEU A 293 4.54 5.34 -4.18
N ARG A 294 5.64 4.64 -4.49
CA ARG A 294 6.21 4.62 -5.85
C ARG A 294 5.17 4.16 -6.87
N ILE A 295 4.47 3.07 -6.57
CA ILE A 295 3.43 2.51 -7.44
C ILE A 295 2.25 3.49 -7.59
N MET A 296 1.77 4.07 -6.49
CA MET A 296 0.67 5.04 -6.50
C MET A 296 1.01 6.32 -7.28
N ARG A 297 2.26 6.76 -7.22
CA ARG A 297 2.69 7.94 -7.98
C ARG A 297 2.89 7.61 -9.46
N ALA A 298 3.46 6.46 -9.78
CA ALA A 298 3.65 6.02 -11.16
C ALA A 298 2.32 5.74 -11.88
N SER A 299 1.33 5.17 -11.16
CA SER A 299 0.02 4.78 -11.71
C SER A 299 -0.76 5.95 -12.30
N ARG A 300 -0.60 7.15 -11.74
CA ARG A 300 -1.22 8.40 -12.23
C ARG A 300 -0.87 8.72 -13.68
N SER A 301 0.26 8.22 -14.17
CA SER A 301 0.69 8.40 -15.57
C SER A 301 0.28 7.25 -16.50
N LEU A 302 -0.26 6.15 -15.96
CA LEU A 302 -0.64 4.97 -16.75
C LEU A 302 -2.01 5.14 -17.42
N GLY A 303 -2.93 5.88 -16.79
CA GLY A 303 -4.32 5.95 -17.24
C GLY A 303 -5.09 4.64 -16.98
N SER A 304 -6.28 4.52 -17.56
CA SER A 304 -7.07 3.28 -17.42
C SER A 304 -6.45 2.13 -18.22
N ARG A 305 -6.24 0.98 -17.58
CA ARG A 305 -5.60 -0.19 -18.19
C ARG A 305 -6.21 -1.52 -17.73
N PRO A 306 -6.11 -2.58 -18.55
CA PRO A 306 -6.40 -3.93 -18.09
C PRO A 306 -5.40 -4.37 -17.01
N LEU A 307 -5.79 -5.38 -16.21
CA LEU A 307 -4.93 -5.95 -15.19
C LEU A 307 -3.60 -6.42 -15.79
N HIS A 308 -2.49 -5.94 -15.24
CA HIS A 308 -1.15 -6.32 -15.70
C HIS A 308 -0.20 -6.67 -14.54
N THR A 309 -0.51 -6.24 -13.31
CA THR A 309 0.31 -6.53 -12.14
C THR A 309 -0.57 -6.81 -10.92
N VAL A 310 -0.22 -7.84 -10.15
CA VAL A 310 -0.82 -8.15 -8.85
C VAL A 310 0.25 -8.12 -7.77
N PHE A 311 0.02 -7.35 -6.71
CA PHE A 311 0.86 -7.36 -5.51
C PHE A 311 0.28 -8.33 -4.50
N VAL A 312 1.05 -9.33 -4.09
CA VAL A 312 0.69 -10.23 -2.99
C VAL A 312 1.33 -9.69 -1.72
N VAL A 313 0.53 -9.42 -0.70
CA VAL A 313 1.02 -8.98 0.61
C VAL A 313 0.74 -10.08 1.60
N GLU A 314 1.77 -10.87 1.91
CA GLU A 314 1.68 -11.93 2.92
C GLU A 314 1.74 -11.39 4.33
N GLU A 315 1.10 -12.12 5.26
CA GLU A 315 0.94 -11.73 6.67
C GLU A 315 0.67 -10.23 6.85
N ALA A 316 -0.26 -9.68 6.08
CA ALA A 316 -0.43 -8.23 5.94
C ALA A 316 -0.62 -7.51 7.28
N HIS A 317 -1.24 -8.12 8.29
CA HIS A 317 -1.37 -7.53 9.64
C HIS A 317 -0.01 -7.13 10.24
N SER A 318 1.07 -7.85 9.94
CA SER A 318 2.43 -7.55 10.44
C SER A 318 2.97 -6.20 9.93
N LEU A 319 2.51 -5.76 8.76
CA LEU A 319 2.88 -4.50 8.13
C LEU A 319 1.86 -3.38 8.38
N LEU A 320 0.57 -3.75 8.46
CA LEU A 320 -0.54 -2.79 8.50
C LEU A 320 -0.97 -2.44 9.93
N ILE A 321 -0.65 -3.25 10.92
CA ILE A 321 -1.09 -3.05 12.32
C ILE A 321 0.10 -2.82 13.22
N ASP A 322 0.00 -1.82 14.08
CA ASP A 322 0.94 -1.60 15.16
C ASP A 322 0.75 -2.70 16.23
N GLN A 323 1.78 -3.50 16.44
CA GLN A 323 1.69 -4.70 17.29
C GLN A 323 1.55 -4.37 18.78
N ALA A 324 1.87 -3.15 19.20
CA ALA A 324 1.75 -2.73 20.60
C ALA A 324 0.35 -2.21 20.94
N SER A 325 -0.26 -1.44 20.04
CA SER A 325 -1.56 -0.78 20.22
C SER A 325 -2.72 -1.51 19.54
N GLY A 326 -2.43 -2.41 18.60
CA GLY A 326 -3.42 -3.09 17.75
C GLY A 326 -4.14 -2.16 16.77
N GLN A 327 -3.65 -0.92 16.58
CA GLN A 327 -4.27 0.07 15.71
C GLN A 327 -3.70 0.02 14.29
N PRO A 328 -4.49 0.39 13.26
CA PRO A 328 -3.99 0.61 11.91
C PRO A 328 -2.85 1.65 11.87
N THR A 329 -1.78 1.34 11.15
CA THR A 329 -0.65 2.24 10.94
C THR A 329 -0.91 3.23 9.79
N THR A 330 0.00 4.17 9.54
CA THR A 330 -0.08 4.98 8.31
C THR A 330 0.02 4.10 7.06
N PHE A 331 0.71 2.96 7.15
CA PHE A 331 0.74 1.99 6.05
C PHE A 331 -0.65 1.39 5.78
N ALA A 332 -1.44 1.06 6.81
CA ALA A 332 -2.83 0.61 6.60
C ALA A 332 -3.65 1.63 5.81
N HIS A 333 -3.61 2.90 6.20
CA HIS A 333 -4.38 3.95 5.50
C HIS A 333 -3.90 4.18 4.06
N LEU A 334 -2.59 4.12 3.84
CA LEU A 334 -2.02 4.20 2.50
C LEU A 334 -2.44 2.98 1.66
N TYR A 335 -2.43 1.79 2.24
CA TYR A 335 -2.85 0.55 1.61
C TYR A 335 -4.32 0.59 1.20
N GLU A 336 -5.22 1.00 2.10
CA GLU A 336 -6.65 1.17 1.77
C GLU A 336 -6.86 2.19 0.65
N SER A 337 -6.12 3.31 0.67
CA SER A 337 -6.15 4.31 -0.41
C SER A 337 -5.68 3.71 -1.74
N ALA A 338 -4.64 2.88 -1.71
CA ALA A 338 -4.13 2.19 -2.89
C ALA A 338 -5.14 1.19 -3.46
N LEU A 339 -5.88 0.45 -2.62
CA LEU A 339 -6.96 -0.43 -3.08
C LEU A 339 -8.03 0.39 -3.84
N ALA A 340 -8.40 1.57 -3.35
CA ALA A 340 -9.38 2.40 -4.05
C ALA A 340 -8.84 2.99 -5.37
N GLU A 341 -7.59 3.46 -5.39
CA GLU A 341 -7.02 4.23 -6.51
C GLU A 341 -6.44 3.36 -7.64
N LEU A 342 -5.89 2.18 -7.33
CA LEU A 342 -5.05 1.43 -8.27
C LEU A 342 -5.82 0.47 -9.19
N ARG A 343 -7.09 0.21 -8.89
CA ARG A 343 -7.98 -0.60 -9.73
C ARG A 343 -8.04 -0.12 -11.18
N ALA A 344 -8.25 1.18 -11.38
CA ALA A 344 -8.38 1.76 -12.72
C ALA A 344 -7.08 1.63 -13.52
N ALA A 345 -5.94 1.66 -12.84
CA ALA A 345 -4.62 1.54 -13.44
C ALA A 345 -4.22 0.09 -13.80
N GLY A 346 -5.09 -0.91 -13.56
CA GLY A 346 -4.79 -2.31 -13.86
C GLY A 346 -3.80 -2.94 -12.87
N ILE A 347 -3.78 -2.45 -11.62
CA ILE A 347 -2.93 -2.96 -10.54
C ILE A 347 -3.81 -3.55 -9.45
N GLY A 348 -3.73 -4.87 -9.28
CA GLY A 348 -4.47 -5.62 -8.27
C GLY A 348 -3.64 -5.87 -7.01
N PHE A 349 -4.33 -6.21 -5.92
CA PHE A 349 -3.71 -6.65 -4.68
C PHE A 349 -4.33 -7.98 -4.24
N ALA A 350 -3.51 -8.89 -3.75
CA ALA A 350 -3.91 -10.08 -3.04
C ALA A 350 -3.40 -9.98 -1.60
N THR A 351 -4.28 -9.59 -0.69
CA THR A 351 -3.97 -9.51 0.74
C THR A 351 -4.12 -10.89 1.35
N VAL A 352 -3.04 -11.44 1.92
CA VAL A 352 -3.05 -12.77 2.50
C VAL A 352 -2.76 -12.66 4.00
N ASP A 353 -3.62 -13.28 4.81
CA ASP A 353 -3.47 -13.23 6.26
C ASP A 353 -4.04 -14.47 6.96
N GLN A 354 -3.58 -14.73 8.18
CA GLN A 354 -4.11 -15.79 9.02
C GLN A 354 -5.14 -15.29 10.06
N ARG A 355 -5.11 -13.99 10.39
CA ARG A 355 -5.97 -13.31 11.37
C ARG A 355 -6.80 -12.22 10.67
N PRO A 356 -7.88 -12.56 9.96
CA PRO A 356 -8.71 -11.57 9.28
C PRO A 356 -9.34 -10.56 10.23
N ALA A 357 -9.51 -10.88 11.52
CA ALA A 357 -9.99 -9.93 12.52
C ALA A 357 -9.00 -8.81 12.84
N LEU A 358 -7.71 -8.99 12.54
CA LEU A 358 -6.68 -7.96 12.72
C LEU A 358 -6.54 -7.06 11.49
N LEU A 359 -7.06 -7.45 10.33
CA LEU A 359 -6.90 -6.66 9.11
C LEU A 359 -7.72 -5.35 9.19
N PRO A 360 -7.22 -4.24 8.61
CA PRO A 360 -8.01 -3.03 8.45
C PRO A 360 -9.31 -3.32 7.70
N ALA A 361 -10.42 -2.73 8.15
CA ALA A 361 -11.74 -3.02 7.61
C ALA A 361 -11.85 -2.73 6.10
N GLY A 362 -11.12 -1.73 5.59
CA GLY A 362 -11.04 -1.39 4.19
C GLY A 362 -10.43 -2.48 3.32
N VAL A 363 -9.60 -3.38 3.86
CA VAL A 363 -9.04 -4.50 3.11
C VAL A 363 -10.15 -5.48 2.71
N LEU A 364 -10.98 -5.88 3.67
CA LEU A 364 -12.08 -6.82 3.44
C LEU A 364 -13.19 -6.19 2.59
N SER A 365 -13.50 -4.90 2.78
CA SER A 365 -14.56 -4.23 2.02
C SER A 365 -14.19 -3.89 0.58
N ASN A 366 -12.91 -3.55 0.31
CA ASN A 366 -12.44 -3.25 -1.05
C ASN A 366 -12.03 -4.50 -1.85
N SER A 367 -11.88 -5.66 -1.19
CA SER A 367 -11.60 -6.93 -1.87
C SER A 367 -12.88 -7.54 -2.43
N VAL A 368 -13.07 -7.42 -3.75
CA VAL A 368 -14.23 -7.99 -4.43
C VAL A 368 -14.20 -9.51 -4.43
N THR A 369 -13.01 -10.10 -4.58
CA THR A 369 -12.84 -11.55 -4.45
C THR A 369 -12.32 -11.87 -3.05
N LYS A 370 -12.92 -12.86 -2.41
CA LYS A 370 -12.53 -13.33 -1.08
C LYS A 370 -12.46 -14.85 -1.07
N ILE A 371 -11.38 -15.38 -0.50
CA ILE A 371 -11.17 -16.80 -0.27
C ILE A 371 -10.89 -16.99 1.22
N ALA A 372 -11.80 -17.65 1.93
CA ALA A 372 -11.63 -17.97 3.34
C ALA A 372 -11.46 -19.49 3.49
N LEU A 373 -10.25 -19.94 3.78
CA LEU A 373 -9.97 -21.29 4.25
C LEU A 373 -10.34 -21.41 5.73
N ALA A 374 -10.36 -22.64 6.25
CA ALA A 374 -10.78 -22.92 7.61
C ALA A 374 -10.06 -22.03 8.65
N SER A 375 -10.81 -21.58 9.65
CA SER A 375 -10.31 -20.84 10.80
C SER A 375 -11.02 -21.32 12.06
N THR A 376 -10.27 -21.61 13.11
CA THR A 376 -10.81 -22.09 14.40
C THR A 376 -11.08 -20.96 15.39
N HIS A 377 -10.44 -19.80 15.23
CA HIS A 377 -10.59 -18.68 16.15
C HIS A 377 -11.94 -17.98 16.00
N GLY A 378 -12.62 -17.72 17.12
CA GLY A 378 -13.96 -17.13 17.15
C GLY A 378 -14.04 -15.75 16.48
N ASP A 379 -13.10 -14.86 16.80
CA ASP A 379 -13.06 -13.50 16.23
C ASP A 379 -12.84 -13.52 14.71
N ASP A 380 -11.98 -14.42 14.24
CA ASP A 380 -11.70 -14.57 12.81
C ASP A 380 -12.89 -15.17 12.06
N ARG A 381 -13.59 -16.14 12.66
CA ARG A 381 -14.85 -16.66 12.12
C ARG A 381 -15.92 -15.57 12.04
N ASN A 382 -16.05 -14.74 13.06
CA ASN A 382 -16.97 -13.60 13.06
C ASN A 382 -16.63 -12.57 11.98
N ALA A 383 -15.35 -12.25 11.82
CA ALA A 383 -14.89 -11.33 10.76
C ALA A 383 -15.21 -11.88 9.36
N ILE A 384 -14.97 -13.18 9.13
CA ILE A 384 -15.30 -13.87 7.88
C ILE A 384 -16.83 -13.90 7.66
N ALA A 385 -17.62 -14.28 8.67
CA ALA A 385 -19.07 -14.36 8.56
C ALA A 385 -19.67 -13.00 8.15
N LYS A 386 -19.20 -11.92 8.77
CA LYS A 386 -19.60 -10.55 8.40
C LYS A 386 -19.13 -10.17 7.00
N ALA A 387 -17.87 -10.43 6.67
CA ALA A 387 -17.29 -10.04 5.38
C ALA A 387 -17.92 -10.77 4.18
N PHE A 388 -18.40 -12.00 4.39
CA PHE A 388 -19.05 -12.82 3.36
C PHE A 388 -20.60 -12.74 3.41
N ALA A 389 -21.17 -12.07 4.41
CA ALA A 389 -22.60 -12.04 4.71
C ALA A 389 -23.21 -13.45 4.82
N LEU A 390 -22.61 -14.29 5.68
CA LEU A 390 -23.04 -15.66 5.89
C LEU A 390 -24.35 -15.75 6.67
N SER A 391 -25.16 -16.75 6.33
CA SER A 391 -26.24 -17.24 7.20
C SER A 391 -25.69 -18.12 8.32
N ASP A 392 -26.45 -18.29 9.40
CA ASP A 392 -26.09 -19.17 10.53
C ASP A 392 -25.71 -20.60 10.07
N SER A 393 -26.44 -21.12 9.08
CA SER A 393 -26.16 -22.45 8.50
C SER A 393 -24.82 -22.51 7.76
N GLN A 394 -24.47 -21.45 7.04
CA GLN A 394 -23.17 -21.36 6.35
C GLN A 394 -22.04 -21.14 7.36
N GLU A 395 -22.26 -20.39 8.42
CA GLU A 395 -21.27 -20.19 9.48
C GLU A 395 -20.96 -21.50 10.21
N GLN A 396 -21.98 -22.29 10.54
CA GLN A 396 -21.80 -23.64 11.11
C GLN A 396 -21.02 -24.56 10.16
N ARG A 397 -21.36 -24.57 8.86
CA ARG A 397 -20.63 -25.35 7.84
C ARG A 397 -19.18 -24.86 7.70
N PHE A 398 -18.94 -23.54 7.76
CA PHE A 398 -17.61 -22.95 7.69
C PHE A 398 -16.70 -23.43 8.83
N GLY A 399 -17.24 -23.54 10.05
CA GLY A 399 -16.50 -24.05 11.21
C GLY A 399 -15.99 -25.50 11.06
N GLY A 400 -16.59 -26.29 10.16
CA GLY A 400 -16.21 -27.68 9.88
C GLY A 400 -15.34 -27.88 8.63
N LEU A 401 -14.81 -26.82 8.01
CA LEU A 401 -13.97 -26.96 6.83
C LEU A 401 -12.64 -27.66 7.14
N GLY A 402 -12.29 -28.63 6.30
CA GLY A 402 -10.97 -29.28 6.32
C GLY A 402 -9.96 -28.59 5.40
N THR A 403 -8.72 -29.06 5.44
CA THR A 403 -7.61 -28.56 4.60
C THR A 403 -7.97 -28.55 3.11
N GLY A 404 -7.61 -27.46 2.42
CA GLY A 404 -7.90 -27.28 1.00
C GLY A 404 -9.36 -26.95 0.67
N LYS A 405 -10.28 -26.96 1.66
CA LYS A 405 -11.64 -26.44 1.49
C LYS A 405 -11.68 -24.96 1.85
N ALA A 406 -12.45 -24.19 1.10
CA ALA A 406 -12.60 -22.77 1.29
C ALA A 406 -14.03 -22.30 1.02
N LEU A 407 -14.34 -21.12 1.52
CA LEU A 407 -15.46 -20.31 1.11
C LEU A 407 -14.95 -19.29 0.08
N LEU A 408 -15.59 -19.24 -1.08
CA LEU A 408 -15.29 -18.33 -2.17
C LEU A 408 -16.45 -17.37 -2.39
N GLN A 409 -16.14 -16.08 -2.48
CA GLN A 409 -17.06 -15.04 -2.93
C GLN A 409 -16.37 -14.19 -3.99
N THR A 410 -17.06 -13.87 -5.08
CA THR A 410 -16.60 -12.92 -6.09
C THR A 410 -17.74 -12.01 -6.55
N ALA A 411 -17.44 -11.05 -7.42
CA ALA A 411 -18.38 -10.01 -7.85
C ALA A 411 -19.73 -10.60 -8.29
N GLY A 412 -20.82 -10.15 -7.65
CA GLY A 412 -22.18 -10.54 -8.02
C GLY A 412 -22.54 -12.01 -7.76
N THR A 413 -21.72 -12.75 -6.99
CA THR A 413 -21.99 -14.16 -6.66
C THR A 413 -22.10 -14.36 -5.15
N PRO A 414 -23.10 -15.12 -4.67
CA PRO A 414 -23.17 -15.53 -3.27
C PRO A 414 -21.94 -16.35 -2.86
N ALA A 415 -21.63 -16.33 -1.56
CA ALA A 415 -20.54 -17.14 -1.02
C ALA A 415 -20.84 -18.64 -1.22
N GLN A 416 -19.88 -19.38 -1.77
CA GLN A 416 -20.01 -20.80 -2.06
C GLN A 416 -18.82 -21.59 -1.52
N PHE A 417 -19.06 -22.82 -1.09
CA PHE A 417 -18.01 -23.72 -0.62
C PHE A 417 -17.32 -24.37 -1.81
N VAL A 418 -15.98 -24.37 -1.78
CA VAL A 418 -15.13 -24.89 -2.85
C VAL A 418 -14.06 -25.79 -2.26
N GLN A 419 -13.75 -26.88 -2.95
CA GLN A 419 -12.51 -27.61 -2.80
C GLN A 419 -11.48 -26.96 -3.71
N LEU A 420 -10.51 -26.26 -3.13
CA LEU A 420 -9.39 -25.71 -3.89
C LEU A 420 -8.61 -26.86 -4.51
N GLY A 421 -8.16 -26.68 -5.75
CA GLY A 421 -7.39 -27.73 -6.40
C GLY A 421 -6.03 -27.93 -5.73
N ALA A 422 -5.60 -29.19 -5.67
CA ALA A 422 -4.29 -29.59 -5.17
C ALA A 422 -3.16 -29.09 -6.08
#